data_AF-V6RXU9-F1
#
_entry.id   AF-V6RXU9-F1
#
_cell.length_a   1.000
_cell.length_b   1.000
_cell.length_c   1.000
_cell.angle_alpha   90.00
_cell.angle_beta   90.00
_cell.angle_gamma   90.00
#
_symmetry.space_group_name_H-M   'P 1'
#
loop_
_entity.id
_entity.type
_entity.pdbx_description
1 polymer ?
#
loop_
_entity_poly.entity_id
_entity_poly.type
_entity_poly.pdbx_seq_one_letter_code
_entity_poly.pdbx_strand_id
1 'polypeptide(L)'
;MQSIFEEFISWLKINWEYIIDFVNLLISLLTLLIAFKIFNRFSFKNRVLEKQFESVSDLINILQDWTISIHAKGIEKEEDYFSTGWRVKFFDFKSLKKRDDFKGLFFDENILFTQEWFEQNPLIGLDNNPFLPKSISKKIEPFKIWLPTRANPQFYKKVIYINLDEFDTSVRRYSDVGLICNPREKCFKNFETFNDMCNDLIEEIETWLKKYDAGDIHLK
;
A
#
# COMPACT_ATOMS: atom_id res chain seq x y z
N MET A 1 -9.20 -66.59 -52.85
CA MET A 1 -9.88 -66.17 -51.61
C MET A 1 -8.88 -65.85 -50.51
N GLN A 2 -7.85 -66.69 -50.29
CA GLN A 2 -6.85 -66.49 -49.24
C GLN A 2 -5.94 -65.26 -49.43
N SER A 3 -5.48 -64.95 -50.65
CA SER A 3 -4.61 -63.77 -50.87
C SER A 3 -5.33 -62.42 -50.72
N ILE A 4 -6.61 -62.34 -51.08
CA ILE A 4 -7.44 -61.14 -50.90
C ILE A 4 -7.64 -60.83 -49.40
N PHE A 5 -7.72 -61.87 -48.57
CA PHE A 5 -7.86 -61.73 -47.13
C PHE A 5 -6.55 -61.24 -46.47
N GLU A 6 -5.39 -61.71 -46.94
CA GLU A 6 -4.09 -61.24 -46.47
C GLU A 6 -3.80 -59.79 -46.87
N GLU A 7 -4.15 -59.38 -48.10
CA GLU A 7 -4.05 -57.97 -48.52
C GLU A 7 -4.95 -57.05 -47.68
N PHE A 8 -6.17 -57.48 -47.37
CA PHE A 8 -7.10 -56.71 -46.54
C PHE A 8 -6.59 -56.53 -45.10
N ILE A 9 -6.02 -57.57 -44.49
CA ILE A 9 -5.42 -57.48 -43.15
C ILE A 9 -4.16 -56.60 -43.14
N SER A 10 -3.33 -56.69 -44.18
CA SER A 10 -2.15 -55.84 -44.33
C SER A 10 -2.55 -54.35 -44.44
N TRP A 11 -3.54 -54.04 -45.26
CA TRP A 11 -4.09 -52.69 -45.41
C TRP A 11 -4.67 -52.14 -44.10
N LEU A 12 -5.40 -52.98 -43.34
CA LEU A 12 -5.92 -52.62 -42.02
C LEU A 12 -4.80 -52.30 -41.01
N LYS A 13 -3.73 -53.10 -40.97
CA LYS A 13 -2.59 -52.85 -40.08
C LYS A 13 -1.88 -51.53 -40.40
N ILE A 14 -1.61 -51.29 -41.67
CA ILE A 14 -0.94 -50.07 -42.15
C ILE A 14 -1.77 -48.83 -41.76
N ASN A 15 -3.09 -48.86 -42.00
CA ASN A 15 -3.96 -47.74 -41.60
C ASN A 15 -4.07 -47.57 -40.09
N TRP A 16 -4.01 -48.66 -39.32
CA TRP A 16 -4.05 -48.61 -37.87
C TRP A 16 -2.78 -47.97 -37.29
N GLU A 17 -1.60 -48.29 -37.85
CA GLU A 17 -0.32 -47.66 -37.50
C GLU A 17 -0.35 -46.15 -37.78
N TYR A 18 -0.85 -45.72 -38.95
CA TYR A 18 -1.01 -44.30 -39.26
C TYR A 18 -1.96 -43.57 -38.31
N ILE A 19 -3.05 -44.21 -37.87
CA ILE A 19 -3.98 -43.62 -36.89
C ILE A 19 -3.28 -43.47 -35.53
N ILE A 20 -2.51 -44.48 -35.10
CA ILE A 20 -1.75 -44.42 -33.85
C ILE A 20 -0.72 -43.29 -33.89
N ASP A 21 0.05 -43.18 -34.97
CA ASP A 21 1.06 -42.13 -35.14
C ASP A 21 0.43 -40.73 -35.15
N PHE A 22 -0.72 -40.58 -35.81
CA PHE A 22 -1.47 -39.32 -35.82
C PHE A 22 -1.99 -38.95 -34.42
N VAL A 23 -2.51 -39.92 -33.67
CA VAL A 23 -2.96 -39.71 -32.28
C VAL A 23 -1.77 -39.36 -31.37
N ASN A 24 -0.62 -40.00 -31.53
CA ASN A 24 0.60 -39.68 -30.79
C ASN A 24 1.10 -38.26 -31.07
N LEU A 25 1.00 -37.81 -32.32
CA LEU A 25 1.34 -36.45 -32.72
C LEU A 25 0.38 -35.42 -32.08
N LEU A 26 -0.92 -35.72 -32.08
CA LEU A 26 -1.95 -34.91 -31.40
C LEU A 26 -1.70 -34.81 -29.89
N ILE A 27 -1.38 -35.92 -29.22
CA ILE A 27 -1.06 -35.95 -27.79
C ILE A 27 0.17 -35.09 -27.51
N SER A 28 1.23 -35.25 -28.31
CA SER A 28 2.47 -34.48 -28.15
C SER A 28 2.24 -32.97 -28.31
N LEU A 29 1.42 -32.56 -29.27
CA LEU A 29 1.03 -31.16 -29.47
C LEU A 29 0.24 -30.63 -28.26
N LEU A 30 -0.69 -31.43 -27.74
CA LEU A 30 -1.50 -31.07 -26.58
C LEU A 30 -0.63 -30.87 -25.32
N THR A 31 0.32 -31.78 -25.09
CA THR A 31 1.28 -31.69 -24.00
C THR A 31 2.14 -30.43 -24.11
N LEU A 32 2.60 -30.09 -25.31
CA LEU A 32 3.37 -28.86 -25.56
C LEU A 32 2.55 -27.60 -25.24
N LEU A 33 1.28 -27.55 -25.66
CA LEU A 33 0.38 -26.42 -25.36
C LEU A 33 0.15 -26.26 -23.85
N ILE A 34 -0.03 -27.36 -23.13
CA ILE A 34 -0.17 -27.36 -21.67
C ILE A 34 1.13 -26.85 -21.02
N ALA A 35 2.28 -27.38 -21.43
CA ALA A 35 3.59 -26.95 -20.93
C ALA A 35 3.84 -25.46 -21.18
N PHE A 36 3.53 -24.97 -22.38
CA PHE A 36 3.64 -23.55 -22.74
C PHE A 36 2.72 -22.67 -21.89
N LYS A 37 1.47 -23.09 -21.66
CA LYS A 37 0.51 -22.36 -20.80
C LYS A 37 0.99 -22.31 -19.34
N ILE A 38 1.53 -23.42 -18.83
CA ILE A 38 2.11 -23.51 -17.50
C ILE A 38 3.32 -22.57 -17.38
N PHE A 39 4.25 -22.63 -18.34
CA PHE A 39 5.44 -21.79 -18.39
C PHE A 39 5.09 -20.30 -18.40
N ASN A 40 4.17 -19.87 -19.27
CA ASN A 40 3.73 -18.48 -19.32
C ASN A 40 3.07 -18.03 -18.01
N ARG A 41 2.27 -18.89 -17.37
CA ARG A 41 1.64 -18.57 -16.09
C ARG A 41 2.67 -18.39 -14.97
N PHE A 42 3.69 -19.24 -14.92
CA PHE A 42 4.80 -19.10 -13.95
C PHE A 42 5.63 -17.84 -14.22
N SER A 43 6.03 -17.62 -15.47
CA SER A 43 6.78 -16.43 -15.89
C SER A 43 6.03 -15.13 -15.58
N PHE A 44 4.72 -15.08 -15.87
CA PHE A 44 3.89 -13.93 -15.55
C PHE A 44 3.76 -13.69 -14.05
N LYS A 45 3.58 -14.75 -13.25
CA LYS A 45 3.52 -14.64 -11.78
C LYS A 45 4.79 -14.01 -11.21
N ASN A 46 5.97 -14.43 -11.68
CA ASN A 46 7.24 -13.89 -11.20
C ASN A 46 7.38 -12.40 -11.56
N ARG A 47 7.05 -12.01 -12.80
CA ARG A 47 7.07 -10.60 -13.22
C ARG A 47 6.12 -9.72 -12.42
N VAL A 48 4.92 -10.20 -12.11
CA VAL A 48 3.97 -9.47 -11.26
C VAL A 48 4.54 -9.33 -9.85
N LEU A 49 5.12 -10.40 -9.30
CA LEU A 49 5.72 -10.37 -7.97
C LEU A 49 6.90 -9.39 -7.91
N GLU A 50 7.78 -9.38 -8.91
CA GLU A 50 8.86 -8.40 -9.05
C GLU A 50 8.32 -6.97 -9.04
N LYS A 51 7.28 -6.69 -9.82
CA LYS A 51 6.62 -5.36 -9.82
C LYS A 51 5.96 -5.00 -8.50
N GLN A 52 5.44 -5.99 -7.77
CA GLN A 52 4.93 -5.78 -6.42
C GLN A 52 6.05 -5.44 -5.44
N PHE A 53 7.20 -6.11 -5.51
CA PHE A 53 8.37 -5.78 -4.71
C PHE A 53 8.89 -4.37 -5.01
N GLU A 54 9.01 -3.99 -6.28
CA GLU A 54 9.37 -2.61 -6.67
C GLU A 54 8.39 -1.62 -6.04
N SER A 55 7.08 -1.82 -6.20
CA SER A 55 6.05 -0.91 -5.66
C SER A 55 6.06 -0.82 -4.12
N VAL A 56 6.31 -1.94 -3.42
CA VAL A 56 6.44 -1.95 -1.96
C VAL A 56 7.73 -1.29 -1.52
N SER A 57 8.84 -1.49 -2.25
CA SER A 57 10.11 -0.82 -1.98
C SER A 57 10.00 0.70 -2.14
N ASP A 58 9.33 1.16 -3.20
CA ASP A 58 9.08 2.58 -3.43
C ASP A 58 8.25 3.18 -2.29
N LEU A 59 7.20 2.47 -1.85
CA LEU A 59 6.42 2.87 -0.68
C LEU A 59 7.28 2.95 0.58
N ILE A 60 8.13 1.95 0.84
CA ILE A 60 9.01 1.95 2.02
C ILE A 60 9.95 3.15 1.98
N ASN A 61 10.56 3.46 0.83
CA ASN A 61 11.43 4.62 0.67
C ASN A 61 10.68 5.92 1.00
N ILE A 62 9.47 6.09 0.46
CA ILE A 62 8.60 7.23 0.78
C ILE A 62 8.38 7.31 2.30
N LEU A 63 8.00 6.21 2.96
CA LEU A 63 7.70 6.20 4.39
C LEU A 63 8.95 6.39 5.27
N GLN A 64 10.13 5.93 4.84
CA GLN A 64 11.39 6.09 5.58
C GLN A 64 11.82 7.55 5.66
N ASP A 65 11.63 8.29 4.57
CA ASP A 65 11.95 9.71 4.49
C ASP A 65 10.81 10.59 5.04
N TRP A 66 9.60 10.03 5.20
CA TRP A 66 8.46 10.79 5.66
C TRP A 66 8.49 11.07 7.16
N THR A 67 8.66 12.34 7.49
CA THR A 67 8.51 12.87 8.84
C THR A 67 7.18 13.61 8.98
N ILE A 68 6.43 13.28 10.03
CA ILE A 68 5.15 13.90 10.35
C ILE A 68 5.37 14.85 11.52
N SER A 69 4.96 16.11 11.32
CA SER A 69 5.04 17.16 12.32
C SER A 69 3.70 17.25 13.06
N ILE A 70 3.74 17.03 14.38
CA ILE A 70 2.56 16.99 15.25
C ILE A 70 2.65 18.18 16.22
N HIS A 71 1.69 19.08 16.15
CA HIS A 71 1.62 20.25 17.02
C HIS A 71 0.38 20.16 17.89
N ALA A 72 0.47 20.56 19.17
CA ALA A 72 -0.68 20.60 20.07
C ALA A 72 -0.92 22.04 20.54
N LYS A 73 -2.19 22.46 20.55
CA LYS A 73 -2.65 23.67 21.21
C LYS A 73 -3.50 23.24 22.40
N GLY A 74 -3.12 23.62 23.62
CA GLY A 74 -3.90 23.22 24.80
C GLY A 74 -3.24 23.31 26.18
N ILE A 75 -2.28 24.20 26.41
CA ILE A 75 -1.67 24.39 27.74
C ILE A 75 -2.03 25.79 28.24
N GLU A 76 -2.50 25.87 29.49
CA GLU A 76 -3.11 27.02 30.21
C GLU A 76 -2.21 28.25 30.41
N LYS A 77 -1.27 28.53 29.50
CA LYS A 77 -0.50 29.77 29.52
C LYS A 77 -0.97 30.66 28.38
N GLU A 78 -1.38 31.87 28.74
CA GLU A 78 -1.73 33.02 27.88
C GLU A 78 -0.57 33.52 27.00
N GLU A 79 0.34 32.63 26.63
CA GLU A 79 1.40 32.88 25.66
C GLU A 79 1.00 32.12 24.39
N ASP A 80 1.05 32.82 23.26
CA ASP A 80 0.85 32.26 21.92
C ASP A 80 1.78 31.06 21.72
N TYR A 81 1.31 29.86 22.05
CA TYR A 81 2.18 28.69 22.15
C TYR A 81 1.88 27.65 21.06
N PHE A 82 2.58 27.81 19.94
CA PHE A 82 2.99 26.70 19.06
C PHE A 82 4.17 25.93 19.69
N SER A 83 4.09 25.60 21.00
CA SER A 83 5.30 25.52 21.84
C SER A 83 6.23 24.33 21.66
N THR A 84 5.84 23.21 21.05
CA THR A 84 6.78 22.16 20.60
C THR A 84 6.11 21.26 19.58
N GLY A 85 6.44 21.42 18.30
CA GLY A 85 6.08 20.44 17.27
C GLY A 85 6.93 19.18 17.44
N TRP A 86 6.30 18.02 17.54
CA TRP A 86 6.97 16.74 17.51
C TRP A 86 7.19 16.32 16.06
N ARG A 87 8.43 15.99 15.74
CA ARG A 87 8.79 15.42 14.44
C ARG A 87 8.95 13.92 14.61
N VAL A 88 8.02 13.15 14.04
CA VAL A 88 7.98 11.69 14.16
C VAL A 88 8.17 11.08 12.79
N LYS A 89 9.22 10.27 12.61
CA LYS A 89 9.40 9.46 11.40
C LYS A 89 8.25 8.46 11.29
N PHE A 90 7.80 8.14 10.08
CA PHE A 90 6.65 7.27 9.90
C PHE A 90 6.79 5.91 10.64
N PHE A 91 7.95 5.26 10.53
CA PHE A 91 8.17 3.96 11.19
C PHE A 91 8.28 4.04 12.73
N ASP A 92 8.53 5.23 13.29
CA ASP A 92 8.60 5.43 14.74
C ASP A 92 7.22 5.36 15.42
N PHE A 93 6.11 5.51 14.67
CA PHE A 93 4.74 5.44 15.20
C PHE A 93 4.48 4.15 15.98
N LYS A 94 5.12 3.04 15.60
CA LYS A 94 5.04 1.73 16.29
C LYS A 94 5.57 1.76 17.71
N SER A 95 6.54 2.64 17.97
CA SER A 95 7.15 2.83 19.29
C SER A 95 6.57 4.02 20.04
N LEU A 96 5.78 4.86 19.36
CA LEU A 96 5.36 6.16 19.87
C LEU A 96 4.57 6.04 21.17
N LYS A 97 3.63 5.08 21.27
CA LYS A 97 2.86 4.80 22.51
C LYS A 97 3.73 4.40 23.72
N LYS A 98 4.99 3.97 23.50
CA LYS A 98 5.90 3.51 24.55
C LYS A 98 6.83 4.60 25.06
N ARG A 99 6.89 5.77 24.41
CA ARG A 99 7.77 6.84 24.85
C ARG A 99 7.20 7.52 26.10
N ASP A 100 8.04 7.83 27.08
CA ASP A 100 7.59 8.37 28.38
C ASP A 100 6.93 9.76 28.24
N ASP A 101 7.34 10.51 27.23
CA ASP A 101 6.79 11.80 26.82
C ASP A 101 5.45 11.68 26.04
N PHE A 102 5.09 10.49 25.54
CA PHE A 102 3.81 10.25 24.87
C PHE A 102 2.61 10.36 25.82
N LYS A 103 2.74 9.90 27.07
CA LYS A 103 1.63 9.86 28.04
C LYS A 103 1.17 11.24 28.52
N GLY A 104 2.02 12.26 28.38
CA GLY A 104 1.77 13.60 28.91
C GLY A 104 1.21 14.61 27.90
N LEU A 105 1.20 14.30 26.60
CA LEU A 105 1.05 15.31 25.54
C LEU A 105 -0.09 15.05 24.54
N PHE A 106 -0.66 13.85 24.54
CA PHE A 106 -1.75 13.50 23.62
C PHE A 106 -3.04 13.30 24.38
N PHE A 107 -3.95 14.26 24.26
CA PHE A 107 -5.33 14.10 24.68
C PHE A 107 -6.12 13.43 23.57
N ASP A 108 -7.10 12.60 23.92
CA ASP A 108 -8.10 12.04 23.00
C ASP A 108 -9.06 13.15 22.52
N GLU A 109 -8.54 14.05 21.69
CA GLU A 109 -9.18 15.30 21.33
C GLU A 109 -9.14 15.53 19.82
N ASN A 110 -9.74 16.66 19.39
CA ASN A 110 -9.88 17.01 17.99
C ASN A 110 -8.52 17.02 17.29
N ILE A 111 -8.46 16.37 16.14
CA ILE A 111 -7.31 16.37 15.24
C ILE A 111 -7.69 17.15 13.99
N LEU A 112 -6.80 18.04 13.58
CA LEU A 112 -6.89 18.83 12.36
C LEU A 112 -5.64 18.57 11.53
N PHE A 113 -5.78 18.70 10.22
CA PHE A 113 -4.67 18.54 9.29
C PHE A 113 -4.37 19.88 8.66
N THR A 114 -3.15 20.09 8.18
CA THR A 114 -2.83 21.25 7.35
C THR A 114 -3.38 21.07 5.94
N GLN A 115 -3.66 22.17 5.25
CA GLN A 115 -4.06 22.16 3.84
C GLN A 115 -3.00 21.44 2.98
N GLU A 116 -1.72 21.59 3.34
CA GLU A 116 -0.58 20.94 2.71
C GLU A 116 -0.68 19.40 2.78
N TRP A 117 -1.22 18.84 3.87
CA TRP A 117 -1.48 17.40 3.93
C TRP A 117 -2.44 16.95 2.83
N PHE A 118 -3.53 17.69 2.60
CA PHE A 118 -4.47 17.34 1.55
C PHE A 118 -3.86 17.50 0.14
N GLU A 119 -3.00 18.51 -0.07
CA GLU A 119 -2.43 18.82 -1.38
C GLU A 119 -1.20 17.96 -1.72
N GLN A 120 -0.42 17.54 -0.73
CA GLN A 120 0.92 16.97 -0.92
C GLN A 120 1.17 15.66 -0.16
N ASN A 121 0.15 15.02 0.44
CA ASN A 121 0.35 13.73 1.10
C ASN A 121 0.97 12.72 0.11
N PRO A 122 2.17 12.18 0.41
CA PRO A 122 2.94 11.35 -0.52
C PRO A 122 2.29 10.00 -0.80
N LEU A 123 1.26 9.63 -0.03
CA LEU A 123 0.48 8.42 -0.25
C LEU A 123 -0.66 8.60 -1.27
N ILE A 124 -0.95 9.84 -1.69
CA ILE A 124 -2.02 10.11 -2.66
C ILE A 124 -1.72 9.43 -3.99
N GLY A 125 -2.63 8.55 -4.42
CA GLY A 125 -2.55 7.85 -5.70
C GLY A 125 -1.82 6.51 -5.67
N LEU A 126 -1.08 6.20 -4.60
CA LEU A 126 -0.41 4.91 -4.45
C LEU A 126 -1.38 3.74 -4.31
N ASP A 127 -2.55 3.97 -3.71
CA ASP A 127 -3.63 2.99 -3.59
C ASP A 127 -4.21 2.55 -4.94
N ASN A 128 -4.08 3.38 -5.98
CA ASN A 128 -4.48 3.07 -7.35
C ASN A 128 -3.39 2.34 -8.16
N ASN A 129 -2.19 2.14 -7.60
CA ASN A 129 -1.12 1.42 -8.28
C ASN A 129 -1.54 -0.06 -8.46
N PRO A 130 -1.66 -0.58 -9.70
CA PRO A 130 -2.09 -1.96 -9.94
C PRO A 130 -1.12 -3.03 -9.41
N PHE A 131 0.12 -2.64 -9.14
CA PHE A 131 1.16 -3.48 -8.58
C PHE A 131 1.38 -3.25 -7.08
N LEU A 132 0.67 -2.33 -6.43
CA LEU A 132 0.68 -2.30 -4.96
C LEU A 132 -0.19 -3.46 -4.43
N PRO A 133 0.30 -4.26 -3.46
CA PRO A 133 -0.51 -5.30 -2.85
C PRO A 133 -1.84 -4.74 -2.32
N LYS A 134 -2.96 -5.39 -2.68
CA LYS A 134 -4.30 -4.92 -2.31
C LYS A 134 -4.49 -4.73 -0.81
N SER A 135 -3.81 -5.53 0.02
CA SER A 135 -3.90 -5.40 1.47
C SER A 135 -3.24 -4.11 1.97
N ILE A 136 -2.07 -3.76 1.43
CA ILE A 136 -1.38 -2.48 1.68
C ILE A 136 -2.17 -1.29 1.13
N SER A 137 -2.67 -1.37 -0.11
CA SER A 137 -3.49 -0.32 -0.73
C SER A 137 -4.71 0.04 0.13
N LYS A 138 -5.40 -0.95 0.70
CA LYS A 138 -6.52 -0.74 1.65
C LYS A 138 -6.12 -0.03 2.94
N LYS A 139 -4.86 -0.16 3.39
CA LYS A 139 -4.35 0.54 4.57
C LYS A 139 -3.92 1.98 4.25
N ILE A 140 -3.56 2.26 3.00
CA ILE A 140 -3.26 3.61 2.51
C ILE A 140 -4.53 4.44 2.30
N GLU A 141 -5.61 3.84 1.79
CA GLU A 141 -6.85 4.55 1.43
C GLU A 141 -7.36 5.53 2.51
N PRO A 142 -7.37 5.19 3.82
CA PRO A 142 -7.83 6.10 4.87
C PRO A 142 -6.97 7.35 5.10
N PHE A 143 -5.75 7.41 4.55
CA PHE A 143 -4.89 8.61 4.61
C PHE A 143 -5.32 9.70 3.62
N LYS A 144 -6.18 9.34 2.65
CA LYS A 144 -6.77 10.31 1.71
C LYS A 144 -7.85 11.10 2.39
N ILE A 145 -7.75 12.42 2.26
CA ILE A 145 -8.78 13.34 2.70
C ILE A 145 -9.63 13.73 1.51
N TRP A 146 -10.94 13.59 1.65
CA TRP A 146 -11.95 13.93 0.66
C TRP A 146 -12.72 15.15 1.12
N LEU A 147 -12.88 16.13 0.22
CA LEU A 147 -13.72 17.31 0.46
C LEU A 147 -13.45 18.00 1.81
N PRO A 148 -12.20 18.35 2.13
CA PRO A 148 -11.89 19.02 3.40
C PRO A 148 -12.62 20.35 3.52
N THR A 149 -13.00 20.70 4.74
CA THR A 149 -13.51 22.03 5.08
C THR A 149 -12.49 22.80 5.89
N ARG A 150 -12.46 24.14 5.75
CA ARG A 150 -11.57 24.98 6.58
C ARG A 150 -12.00 24.89 8.04
N ALA A 151 -11.03 24.61 8.92
CA ALA A 151 -11.21 24.60 10.35
C ALA A 151 -10.67 25.89 10.97
N ASN A 152 -11.40 26.48 11.90
CA ASN A 152 -10.90 27.59 12.71
C ASN A 152 -10.41 27.05 14.08
N PRO A 153 -9.09 27.06 14.34
CA PRO A 153 -8.51 26.52 15.58
C PRO A 153 -8.93 27.27 16.85
N GLN A 154 -9.56 28.45 16.73
CA GLN A 154 -10.07 29.20 17.87
C GLN A 154 -11.33 28.57 18.49
N PHE A 155 -12.07 27.76 17.73
CA PHE A 155 -13.25 27.05 18.25
C PHE A 155 -12.89 25.84 19.12
N TYR A 156 -11.61 25.47 19.18
CA TYR A 156 -11.14 24.31 19.93
C TYR A 156 -10.38 24.77 21.18
N LYS A 157 -10.87 24.37 22.35
CA LYS A 157 -10.16 24.58 23.63
C LYS A 157 -8.81 23.87 23.63
N LYS A 158 -8.77 22.70 23.00
CA LYS A 158 -7.57 21.90 22.80
C LYS A 158 -7.68 21.11 21.49
N VAL A 159 -6.58 21.00 20.76
CA VAL A 159 -6.54 20.43 19.40
C VAL A 159 -5.12 20.01 19.02
N ILE A 160 -5.03 18.94 18.23
CA ILE A 160 -3.80 18.44 17.62
C ILE A 160 -3.80 18.80 16.12
N TYR A 161 -2.69 19.29 15.62
CA TYR A 161 -2.45 19.59 14.21
C TYR A 161 -1.44 18.60 13.65
N ILE A 162 -1.78 17.99 12.52
CA ILE A 162 -0.88 17.14 11.75
C ILE A 162 -0.42 17.89 10.51
N ASN A 163 0.89 18.00 10.34
CA ASN A 163 1.53 18.66 9.22
C ASN A 163 2.55 17.74 8.54
N LEU A 164 2.77 18.00 7.25
CA LEU A 164 3.93 17.50 6.52
C LEU A 164 5.15 18.36 6.88
N ASP A 165 6.19 17.71 7.37
CA ASP A 165 7.37 18.38 7.91
C ASP A 165 8.28 18.97 6.83
N GLU A 166 8.46 18.24 5.74
CA GLU A 166 9.13 18.71 4.52
C GLU A 166 8.10 18.67 3.40
N PHE A 167 7.70 19.85 2.92
CA PHE A 167 6.79 19.99 1.78
C PHE A 167 7.49 20.73 0.65
N ASP A 168 7.14 20.36 -0.58
CA ASP A 168 7.71 21.01 -1.76
C ASP A 168 7.05 22.38 -1.94
N THR A 169 7.83 23.42 -1.68
CA THR A 169 7.41 24.83 -1.86
C THR A 169 7.07 25.18 -3.32
N SER A 170 7.43 24.34 -4.29
CA SER A 170 7.14 24.52 -5.72
C SER A 170 5.69 24.17 -6.10
N VAL A 171 4.97 23.43 -5.26
CA VAL A 171 3.56 23.06 -5.50
C VAL A 171 2.68 24.30 -5.38
N ARG A 172 1.98 24.66 -6.47
CA ARG A 172 1.04 25.80 -6.52
C ARG A 172 -0.07 25.61 -5.48
N ARG A 173 -0.05 26.47 -4.45
CA ARG A 173 -1.05 26.54 -3.39
C ARG A 173 -2.39 27.00 -3.94
N TYR A 174 -3.47 26.38 -3.48
CA TYR A 174 -4.82 26.87 -3.79
C TYR A 174 -5.34 27.93 -2.80
N SER A 175 -4.74 28.13 -1.62
CA SER A 175 -4.96 29.32 -0.76
C SER A 175 -4.15 29.25 0.54
N ASP A 176 -4.20 30.34 1.34
CA ASP A 176 -3.70 30.54 2.71
C ASP A 176 -3.39 29.29 3.54
N VAL A 177 -2.27 29.32 4.28
CA VAL A 177 -1.92 28.34 5.32
C VAL A 177 -3.12 28.13 6.23
N GLY A 178 -3.79 27.00 6.05
CA GLY A 178 -5.11 26.74 6.61
C GLY A 178 -5.14 25.37 7.24
N LEU A 179 -5.87 25.26 8.35
CA LEU A 179 -6.21 23.97 8.93
C LEU A 179 -7.50 23.47 8.29
N ILE A 180 -7.57 22.16 8.10
CA ILE A 180 -8.71 21.48 7.52
C ILE A 180 -9.28 20.45 8.49
N CYS A 181 -10.58 20.21 8.35
CA CYS A 181 -11.29 19.11 8.99
C CYS A 181 -12.26 18.42 8.03
N ASN A 182 -12.41 17.11 8.21
CA ASN A 182 -13.57 16.36 7.74
C ASN A 182 -14.01 15.35 8.81
N PRO A 183 -14.97 15.70 9.69
CA PRO A 183 -15.40 14.82 10.77
C PRO A 183 -15.96 13.46 10.34
N ARG A 184 -16.29 13.27 9.05
CA ARG A 184 -16.78 11.99 8.51
C ARG A 184 -15.66 10.98 8.30
N GLU A 185 -14.42 11.43 8.19
CA GLU A 185 -13.28 10.58 7.91
C GLU A 185 -12.61 10.05 9.17
N LYS A 186 -12.09 8.84 9.08
CA LYS A 186 -11.54 8.11 10.23
C LYS A 186 -10.32 8.83 10.84
N CYS A 187 -9.46 9.39 10.01
CA CYS A 187 -8.25 10.11 10.45
C CYS A 187 -8.56 11.38 11.27
N PHE A 188 -9.79 11.92 11.18
CA PHE A 188 -10.21 13.12 11.92
C PHE A 188 -10.85 12.83 13.29
N LYS A 189 -11.00 11.56 13.69
CA LYS A 189 -11.68 11.21 14.94
C LYS A 189 -10.93 11.67 16.18
N ASN A 190 -9.68 11.25 16.29
CA ASN A 190 -8.73 11.62 17.34
C ASN A 190 -7.32 11.18 16.93
N PHE A 191 -6.32 11.60 17.70
CA PHE A 191 -4.93 11.22 17.44
C PHE A 191 -4.67 9.73 17.62
N GLU A 192 -5.33 9.05 18.57
CA GLU A 192 -5.18 7.60 18.73
C GLU A 192 -5.57 6.86 17.45
N THR A 193 -6.70 7.21 16.85
CA THR A 193 -7.16 6.61 15.59
C THR A 193 -6.16 6.84 14.45
N PHE A 194 -5.58 8.04 14.37
CA PHE A 194 -4.56 8.34 13.36
C PHE A 194 -3.26 7.55 13.59
N ASN A 195 -2.80 7.45 14.83
CA ASN A 195 -1.63 6.64 15.20
C ASN A 195 -1.86 5.14 14.90
N ASP A 196 -3.04 4.62 15.22
CA ASP A 196 -3.42 3.24 14.90
C ASP A 196 -3.44 3.01 13.38
N MET A 197 -3.88 3.98 12.58
CA MET A 197 -3.79 3.90 11.12
C MET A 197 -2.35 3.81 10.61
N CYS A 198 -1.41 4.56 11.21
CA CYS A 198 0.01 4.48 10.88
C CYS A 198 0.57 3.10 11.23
N ASN A 199 0.26 2.60 12.43
CA ASN A 199 0.70 1.28 12.89
C ASN A 199 0.15 0.14 12.03
N ASP A 200 -1.13 0.20 11.68
CA ASP A 200 -1.79 -0.76 10.80
C ASP A 200 -1.09 -0.87 9.43
N LEU A 201 -0.63 0.26 8.87
CA LEU A 201 0.08 0.26 7.59
C LEU A 201 1.49 -0.36 7.74
N ILE A 202 2.21 0.00 8.81
CA ILE A 202 3.54 -0.56 9.11
C ILE A 202 3.45 -2.08 9.28
N GLU A 203 2.49 -2.55 10.08
CA GLU A 203 2.30 -3.99 10.33
C GLU A 203 1.91 -4.77 9.07
N GLU A 204 1.08 -4.19 8.20
CA GLU A 204 0.71 -4.83 6.94
C GLU A 204 1.92 -4.92 5.98
N ILE A 205 2.76 -3.89 5.90
CA ILE A 205 4.01 -3.93 5.13
C ILE A 205 4.95 -5.01 5.67
N GLU A 206 5.18 -5.05 6.99
CA GLU A 206 6.01 -6.08 7.63
C GLU A 206 5.48 -7.50 7.37
N THR A 207 4.16 -7.68 7.47
CA THR A 207 3.49 -8.96 7.23
C THR A 207 3.64 -9.40 5.78
N TRP A 208 3.50 -8.46 4.84
CA TRP A 208 3.68 -8.74 3.42
C TRP A 208 5.13 -9.12 3.11
N LEU A 209 6.12 -8.41 3.65
CA LEU A 209 7.54 -8.73 3.49
C LEU A 209 7.90 -10.11 4.04
N LYS A 210 7.44 -10.43 5.25
CA LYS A 210 7.66 -11.75 5.88
C LYS A 210 7.07 -12.89 5.05
N LYS A 211 5.91 -12.68 4.43
CA LYS A 211 5.24 -13.69 3.59
C LYS A 211 6.09 -14.14 2.41
N TYR A 212 6.98 -13.29 1.90
CA TYR A 212 7.81 -13.56 0.73
C TYR A 212 9.31 -13.60 1.06
N ASP A 213 9.66 -13.96 2.31
CA ASP A 213 11.04 -14.09 2.79
C ASP A 213 11.91 -12.84 2.58
N ALA A 214 11.28 -11.66 2.47
CA ALA A 214 11.94 -10.36 2.39
C ALA A 214 12.01 -9.66 3.77
N GLY A 215 11.99 -10.46 4.85
CA GLY A 215 11.98 -9.97 6.23
C GLY A 215 13.27 -9.28 6.68
N ASP A 216 14.36 -9.43 5.91
CA ASP A 216 15.65 -8.78 6.18
C ASP A 216 15.67 -7.28 5.79
N ILE A 217 14.61 -6.78 5.15
CA ILE A 217 14.44 -5.34 4.92
C ILE A 217 14.17 -4.68 6.28
N HIS A 218 15.21 -4.09 6.86
CA HIS A 218 15.12 -3.34 8.10
C HIS A 218 14.35 -2.04 7.88
N LEU A 219 13.10 -2.03 8.32
CA LEU A 219 12.33 -0.81 8.54
C LEU A 219 12.94 -0.11 9.78
N LYS A 220 13.81 0.87 9.55
CA LYS A 220 14.41 1.71 10.59
C LYS A 220 13.81 3.11 10.56
#